data_AF-A0A2P2JIC9-F1
#
_entry.id   AF-A0A2P2JIC9-F1
#
_cell.length_a   1.000
_cell.length_b   1.000
_cell.length_c   1.000
_cell.angle_alpha   90.00
_cell.angle_beta   90.00
_cell.angle_gamma   90.00
#
_symmetry.space_group_name_H-M   'P 1'
#
loop_
_entity.id
_entity.type
_entity.pdbx_description
1 polymer ?
#
loop_
_entity_poly.entity_id
_entity_poly.type
_entity_poly.pdbx_seq_one_letter_code
_entity_poly.pdbx_strand_id
1 'polypeptide(L)' 'MASTSRAKQSPVPLKEPITNHLQYPAPLASYEDVAANPKLFMATLEKLHASMGTKFM' A
#
# COMPACT_ATOMS: atom_id res chain seq x y z
N MET A 1 28.34 -20.05 29.84
CA MET A 1 27.10 -20.41 30.56
C MET A 1 25.96 -20.31 29.55
N ALA A 2 25.45 -21.43 29.05
CA ALA A 2 24.37 -21.47 28.07
C ALA A 2 23.05 -21.65 28.81
N SER A 3 22.08 -20.76 28.57
CA SER A 3 20.72 -20.87 29.11
C SER A 3 19.75 -20.85 27.93
N THR A 4 19.37 -22.03 27.46
CA THR A 4 18.35 -22.20 26.43
C THR A 4 16.99 -22.39 27.10
N SER A 5 16.15 -21.37 27.06
CA SER A 5 14.74 -21.47 27.46
C SER A 5 13.90 -21.76 26.22
N ARG A 6 13.36 -22.98 26.15
CA ARG A 6 12.43 -23.43 25.11
C ARG A 6 11.01 -23.02 25.50
N ALA A 7 10.56 -21.87 24.99
CA ALA A 7 9.15 -21.50 25.10
C ALA A 7 8.33 -22.32 24.09
N LYS A 8 7.54 -23.27 24.59
CA LYS A 8 6.46 -23.92 23.86
C LYS A 8 5.37 -22.86 23.63
N GLN A 9 5.37 -22.19 22.48
CA GLN A 9 4.25 -21.34 22.09
C GLN A 9 3.08 -22.25 21.67
N SER A 10 2.03 -22.31 22.50
CA SER A 10 0.73 -22.76 22.04
C SER A 10 0.16 -21.72 21.08
N PRO A 11 -0.58 -22.10 20.03
CA PRO A 11 -1.24 -21.14 19.17
C PRO A 11 -2.41 -20.54 19.96
N VAL A 12 -2.21 -19.35 20.52
CA VAL A 12 -3.33 -18.55 21.02
C VAL A 12 -3.99 -17.96 19.77
N PRO A 13 -5.28 -18.19 19.52
CA PRO A 13 -5.97 -17.54 18.42
C PRO A 13 -5.90 -16.03 18.64
N LEU A 14 -5.11 -15.34 17.80
CA LEU A 14 -5.12 -13.88 17.72
C LEU A 14 -6.52 -13.51 17.24
N LYS A 15 -7.36 -13.09 18.18
CA LYS A 15 -8.60 -12.40 17.85
C LYS A 15 -8.16 -11.04 17.31
N GLU A 16 -7.95 -11.01 16.00
CA GLU A 16 -7.54 -9.82 15.27
C GLU A 16 -8.51 -8.71 15.67
N PRO A 17 -8.02 -7.60 16.26
CA PRO A 17 -8.87 -6.44 16.41
C PRO A 17 -9.38 -6.11 15.01
N ILE A 18 -10.69 -5.95 14.86
CA ILE A 18 -11.30 -5.45 13.62
C ILE A 18 -10.78 -4.01 13.49
N THR A 19 -9.58 -3.91 12.95
CA THR A 19 -9.03 -2.66 12.51
C THR A 19 -9.89 -2.30 11.32
N ASN A 20 -10.69 -1.25 11.48
CA ASN A 20 -11.33 -0.56 10.37
C ASN A 20 -10.23 0.11 9.53
N HIS A 21 -9.28 -0.67 9.01
CA HIS A 21 -8.35 -0.24 8.00
C HIS A 21 -9.21 0.01 6.77
N LEU A 22 -9.46 1.29 6.49
CA LEU A 22 -10.02 1.70 5.21
C LEU A 22 -9.07 1.14 4.15
N GLN A 23 -9.52 0.10 3.44
CA GLN A 23 -8.75 -0.49 2.37
C GLN A 23 -8.53 0.59 1.34
N TYR A 24 -7.27 0.95 1.10
CA TYR A 24 -6.95 1.87 0.03
C TYR A 24 -7.47 1.31 -1.30
N PRO A 25 -7.96 2.17 -2.19
CA PRO A 25 -8.39 1.73 -3.51
C PRO A 25 -7.23 1.03 -4.22
N ALA A 26 -7.57 0.10 -5.11
CA ALA A 26 -6.58 -0.60 -5.90
C ALA A 26 -5.71 0.41 -6.68
N PRO A 27 -4.38 0.18 -6.80
CA PRO A 27 -3.51 1.00 -7.64
C PRO A 27 -4.01 1.03 -9.09
N LEU A 28 -3.84 2.17 -9.75
CA LEU A 28 -4.29 2.36 -11.14
C LEU A 28 -3.39 1.64 -12.16
N ALA A 29 -2.11 1.42 -11.82
CA ALA A 29 -1.12 0.77 -12.68
C ALA A 29 0.00 0.16 -11.83
N SER A 30 0.70 -0.83 -12.37
CA SER A 30 1.91 -1.35 -11.76
C SER A 30 3.12 -0.45 -12.06
N TYR A 31 4.23 -0.67 -11.36
CA TYR A 31 5.48 0.02 -11.65
C TYR A 31 5.96 -0.24 -13.08
N GLU A 32 5.87 -1.49 -13.55
CA GLU A 32 6.36 -1.88 -14.87
C GLU A 32 5.58 -1.17 -15.98
N ASP A 33 4.26 -1.00 -15.81
CA ASP A 33 3.41 -0.29 -16.77
C ASP A 33 3.81 1.20 -16.87
N VAL A 34 4.13 1.81 -15.73
CA VAL A 34 4.59 3.21 -15.66
C VAL A 34 5.99 3.36 -16.26
N ALA A 35 6.89 2.42 -15.97
CA ALA A 35 8.26 2.40 -16.49
C ALA A 35 8.27 2.22 -18.02
N ALA A 36 7.40 1.35 -18.54
CA ALA A 36 7.24 1.12 -19.97
C ALA A 36 6.56 2.30 -20.69
N ASN A 37 5.69 3.05 -20.00
CA ASN A 37 4.99 4.20 -20.57
C ASN A 37 4.96 5.41 -19.61
N PRO A 38 5.99 6.28 -19.67
CA PRO A 38 6.06 7.48 -18.83
C PRO A 38 4.89 8.46 -19.00
N LYS A 39 4.18 8.42 -20.14
CA LYS A 39 2.99 9.26 -20.37
C LYS A 39 1.84 8.89 -19.44
N LEU A 40 1.77 7.63 -18.99
CA LEU A 40 0.76 7.18 -18.05
C LEU A 40 0.90 7.94 -16.72
N PHE A 41 2.13 8.11 -16.23
CA PHE A 41 2.38 8.89 -15.02
C PHE A 41 1.99 10.35 -15.19
N MET A 42 2.38 10.99 -16.30
CA MET A 42 2.00 12.38 -16.59
C MET A 42 0.48 12.57 -16.62
N ALA A 43 -0.25 11.67 -17.30
CA ALA A 43 -1.71 11.71 -17.36
C ALA A 43 -2.36 11.53 -15.97
N THR A 44 -1.80 10.68 -15.11
CA THR A 44 -2.30 10.53 -13.73
C THR A 44 -2.09 11.79 -12.90
N LEU A 45 -0.97 12.51 -13.07
CA LEU A 45 -0.73 13.78 -12.40
C LEU A 45 -1.70 14.87 -12.89
N GLU A 46 -1.92 14.97 -14.21
CA GLU A 46 -2.88 15.91 -14.77
C GLU A 46 -4.28 15.70 -14.19
N LYS A 47 -4.75 14.45 -14.15
CA LYS A 47 -6.04 14.08 -13.57
C LYS A 47 -6.11 14.41 -12.07
N LEU A 48 -5.04 14.17 -11.32
CA LEU A 48 -4.97 14.52 -9.91
C LEU A 48 -5.14 16.03 -9.71
N HIS A 49 -4.36 16.83 -10.42
CA HIS A 49 -4.43 18.28 -10.33
C HIS A 49 -5.82 18.83 -10.72
N ALA A 50 -6.42 18.29 -11.78
CA ALA A 50 -7.79 18.61 -12.19
C ALA A 50 -8.82 18.29 -11.10
N SER A 51 -8.70 17.13 -10.44
CA SER A 51 -9.59 16.76 -9.32
C SER A 51 -9.46 17.68 -8.11
N MET A 52 -8.26 18.24 -7.91
CA MET A 52 -7.97 19.19 -6.83
C MET A 52 -8.26 20.65 -7.21
N GLY A 53 -8.66 20.92 -8.47
CA GLY A 53 -8.85 22.28 -8.97
C GLY A 53 -7.58 23.11 -9.03
N THR A 54 -6.42 22.45 -9.10
CA THR A 54 -5.10 23.10 -9.13
C THR A 54 -4.55 23.13 -10.55
N LYS A 55 -3.69 24.09 -10.85
CA LYS A 55 -3.04 24.17 -12.16
C LYS A 55 -2.02 23.04 -12.31
N PHE A 56 -2.09 22.33 -13.43
CA PHE A 56 -1.07 21.39 -13.87
C PHE A 56 -0.28 22.02 -15.02
N MET A 57 1.03 22.23 -14.82
CA MET A 57 2.01 22.79 -15.79
C MET A 57 1.48 23.97 -16.62
#